data_AF-A0A7R9TCS6-F1
#
_entry.id   AF-A0A7R9TCS6-F1
#
_cell.length_a   1.000
_cell.length_b   1.000
_cell.length_c   1.000
_cell.angle_alpha   90.00
_cell.angle_beta   90.00
_cell.angle_gamma   90.00
#
_symmetry.space_group_name_H-M   'P 1'
#
loop_
_entity.id
_entity.type
_entity.pdbx_description
1 polymer ?
#
loop_
_entity_poly.entity_id
_entity_poly.type
_entity_poly.pdbx_seq_one_letter_code
_entity_poly.pdbx_strand_id
1 'polypeptide(L)'
;RGAKCSAGRLFEKLRLMSLLKVDPGMQAAEMSRGVGLEISRVMEKQLALETRFEELIKEQPELKARNHKAPFLANQKELHDVTFELRDTTEELCKRLKENPDVMDNIAFAERERAKLQGIIANLLVDLQTG
;
A
#
# COMPACT_ATOMS: atom_id res chain seq x y z
N ARG A 1 -29.91 -27.21 20.47
CA ARG A 1 -30.59 -25.88 20.34
C ARG A 1 -29.62 -24.69 20.21
N GLY A 2 -28.39 -24.75 20.77
CA GLY A 2 -27.42 -23.64 20.69
C GLY A 2 -26.85 -23.32 19.29
N ALA A 3 -26.56 -24.34 18.47
CA ALA A 3 -25.93 -24.16 17.14
C ALA A 3 -26.85 -23.50 16.08
N LYS A 4 -28.16 -23.81 16.11
CA LYS A 4 -29.15 -23.18 15.21
C LYS A 4 -29.27 -21.66 15.47
N CYS A 5 -29.11 -21.25 16.73
CA CYS A 5 -29.18 -19.85 17.14
C CYS A 5 -27.90 -19.06 16.81
N SER A 6 -26.72 -19.70 16.85
CA SER A 6 -25.46 -19.07 16.42
C SER A 6 -25.36 -18.88 14.92
N ALA A 7 -25.81 -19.85 14.12
CA ALA A 7 -25.81 -19.74 12.65
C ALA A 7 -26.74 -18.63 12.16
N GLY A 8 -27.95 -18.52 12.72
CA GLY A 8 -28.88 -17.41 12.40
C GLY A 8 -28.32 -16.03 12.75
N ARG A 9 -27.62 -15.89 13.88
CA ARG A 9 -26.94 -14.64 14.25
C ARG A 9 -25.77 -14.29 13.34
N LEU A 10 -25.02 -15.28 12.86
CA LEU A 10 -23.93 -15.09 11.91
C LEU A 10 -24.48 -14.63 10.54
N PHE A 11 -25.58 -15.24 10.10
CA PHE A 11 -26.28 -14.87 8.88
C PHE A 11 -26.82 -13.43 8.94
N GLU A 12 -27.48 -13.06 10.04
CA GLU A 12 -28.00 -11.70 10.23
C GLU A 12 -26.86 -10.67 10.26
N LYS A 13 -25.72 -10.99 10.90
CA LYS A 13 -24.53 -10.12 10.86
C LYS A 13 -23.96 -9.96 9.45
N LEU A 14 -23.83 -11.06 8.70
CA LEU A 14 -23.37 -11.03 7.30
C LEU A 14 -24.32 -10.24 6.40
N ARG A 15 -25.64 -10.34 6.65
CA ARG A 15 -26.66 -9.57 5.95
C ARG A 15 -26.59 -8.08 6.30
N LEU A 16 -26.45 -7.74 7.58
CA LEU A 16 -26.29 -6.35 8.03
C LEU A 16 -25.01 -5.72 7.45
N MET A 17 -23.89 -6.45 7.39
CA MET A 17 -22.68 -5.96 6.71
C MET A 17 -22.89 -5.72 5.21
N SER A 18 -23.77 -6.48 4.56
CA SER A 18 -24.14 -6.24 3.14
C SER A 18 -25.11 -5.07 2.95
N LEU A 19 -25.85 -4.69 3.99
CA LEU A 19 -26.78 -3.55 3.97
C LEU A 19 -26.07 -2.23 4.32
N LEU A 20 -25.03 -2.29 5.15
CA LEU A 20 -24.15 -1.16 5.51
C LEU A 20 -23.15 -0.82 4.39
N LYS A 21 -23.45 -1.13 3.13
CA LYS A 21 -22.58 -0.85 1.99
C LYS A 21 -22.15 0.62 2.00
N VAL A 22 -20.90 0.86 2.39
CA VAL A 22 -20.14 1.98 1.84
C VAL A 22 -19.98 1.66 0.36
N ASP A 23 -20.22 2.63 -0.51
CA ASP A 23 -20.05 2.45 -1.94
C ASP A 23 -18.66 1.83 -2.20
N PRO A 24 -18.57 0.63 -2.82
CA PRO A 24 -17.29 -0.06 -3.00
C PRO A 24 -16.29 0.78 -3.78
N GLY A 25 -16.75 1.66 -4.68
CA GLY A 25 -15.91 2.61 -5.39
C GLY A 25 -15.39 3.72 -4.48
N MET A 26 -16.21 4.22 -3.55
CA MET A 26 -15.80 5.22 -2.55
C MET A 26 -14.80 4.65 -1.54
N GLN A 27 -15.01 3.41 -1.07
CA GLN A 27 -14.07 2.73 -0.18
C GLN A 27 -12.74 2.38 -0.89
N ALA A 28 -12.82 1.92 -2.14
CA ALA A 28 -11.65 1.72 -2.99
C ALA A 28 -10.89 3.02 -3.25
N ALA A 29 -11.61 4.10 -3.57
CA ALA A 29 -11.04 5.41 -3.83
C ALA A 29 -10.37 6.00 -2.58
N GLU A 30 -10.97 5.83 -1.39
CA GLU A 30 -10.38 6.32 -0.14
C GLU A 30 -9.11 5.55 0.24
N MET A 31 -9.11 4.21 0.10
CA MET A 31 -7.93 3.37 0.33
C MET A 31 -6.83 3.63 -0.72
N SER A 32 -7.18 3.71 -2.01
CA SER A 32 -6.24 4.10 -3.07
C SER A 32 -5.72 5.51 -2.90
N ARG A 33 -6.51 6.45 -2.36
CA ARG A 33 -6.06 7.81 -2.08
C ARG A 33 -5.01 7.83 -0.96
N GLY A 34 -5.23 7.11 0.14
CA GLY A 34 -4.28 7.05 1.25
C GLY A 34 -2.93 6.44 0.83
N VAL A 35 -2.99 5.29 0.15
CA VAL A 35 -1.80 4.62 -0.40
C VAL A 35 -1.13 5.45 -1.50
N GLY A 36 -1.93 6.06 -2.38
CA GLY A 36 -1.44 6.92 -3.45
C GLY A 36 -0.68 8.14 -2.93
N LEU A 37 -1.17 8.79 -1.86
CA LEU A 37 -0.47 9.90 -1.22
C LEU A 37 0.89 9.47 -0.65
N GLU A 38 0.98 8.28 -0.07
CA GLU A 38 2.23 7.77 0.49
C GLU A 38 3.23 7.36 -0.59
N ILE A 39 2.77 6.75 -1.69
CA ILE A 39 3.59 6.50 -2.88
C ILE A 39 4.08 7.82 -3.48
N SER A 40 3.20 8.81 -3.66
CA SER A 40 3.57 10.14 -4.15
C SER A 40 4.63 10.79 -3.27
N ARG A 41 4.51 10.70 -1.94
CA ARG A 41 5.52 11.21 -1.01
C ARG A 41 6.89 10.55 -1.20
N VAL A 42 6.93 9.23 -1.41
CA VAL A 42 8.19 8.51 -1.66
C VAL A 42 8.79 8.90 -3.01
N MET A 43 7.96 9.06 -4.04
CA MET A 43 8.42 9.50 -5.36
C MET A 43 9.00 10.91 -5.32
N GLU A 44 8.36 11.84 -4.62
CA GLU A 44 8.90 13.20 -4.39
C GLU A 44 10.23 13.16 -3.66
N LYS A 45 10.36 12.31 -2.63
CA LYS A 45 11.62 12.10 -1.91
C LYS A 45 12.71 11.53 -2.83
N GLN A 46 12.38 10.53 -3.65
CA GLN A 46 13.32 9.94 -4.60
C GLN A 46 13.82 10.98 -5.60
N LEU A 47 12.92 11.78 -6.18
CA LEU A 47 13.27 12.85 -7.13
C LEU A 47 14.17 13.92 -6.50
N ALA A 48 13.93 14.28 -5.24
CA ALA A 48 14.78 15.22 -4.51
C ALA A 48 16.20 14.66 -4.30
N LEU A 49 16.31 13.38 -3.95
CA LEU A 49 17.59 12.69 -3.80
C LEU A 49 18.35 12.57 -5.13
N GLU A 50 17.65 12.27 -6.23
CA GLU A 50 18.24 12.24 -7.58
C GLU A 50 18.79 13.61 -7.99
N THR A 51 18.01 14.67 -7.75
CA THR A 51 18.43 16.05 -8.00
C THR A 51 19.69 16.39 -7.21
N ARG A 52 19.72 16.05 -5.91
CA ARG A 52 20.88 16.31 -5.05
C ARG A 52 22.10 15.50 -5.47
N PHE A 53 21.91 14.25 -5.85
CA PHE A 53 22.98 13.39 -6.37
C PHE A 53 23.60 13.99 -7.63
N GLU A 54 22.78 14.48 -8.57
CA GLU A 54 23.27 15.14 -9.77
C GLU A 54 24.07 16.41 -9.46
N GLU A 55 23.60 17.25 -8.54
CA GLU A 55 24.31 18.45 -8.09
C GLU A 55 25.68 18.09 -7.53
N LEU A 56 25.75 17.11 -6.62
CA LEU A 56 26.99 16.69 -5.99
C LEU A 56 28.01 16.15 -7.00
N ILE A 57 27.55 15.42 -8.02
CA ILE A 57 28.42 14.98 -9.13
C ILE A 57 28.90 16.17 -9.97
N LYS A 58 28.05 17.16 -10.25
CA LYS A 58 28.41 18.36 -11.02
C LYS A 58 29.43 19.23 -10.28
N GLU A 59 29.35 19.32 -8.96
CA GLU A 59 30.28 20.08 -8.11
C GLU A 59 31.65 19.39 -7.93
N GLN A 60 31.69 18.06 -8.01
CA GLN A 60 32.87 17.25 -7.67
C GLN A 60 34.15 17.64 -8.45
N PRO A 61 34.13 17.87 -9.79
CA PRO A 61 35.32 18.24 -10.54
C PRO A 61 35.92 19.57 -10.08
N GLU A 62 35.07 20.56 -9.80
CA GLU A 62 35.51 21.88 -9.32
C GLU A 62 36.12 21.79 -7.93
N LEU A 63 35.49 21.04 -7.02
CA LEU A 63 35.99 20.85 -5.66
C LEU A 63 37.31 20.09 -5.64
N LYS A 64 37.50 19.12 -6.54
CA LYS A 64 38.75 18.37 -6.69
C LYS A 64 39.90 19.22 -7.23
N ALA A 65 39.60 20.23 -8.06
CA ALA A 65 40.58 21.16 -8.61
C ALA A 65 41.06 22.22 -7.60
N ARG A 66 40.36 22.42 -6.48
CA ARG A 66 40.74 23.36 -5.43
C ARG A 66 41.86 22.79 -4.55
N ASN A 67 42.79 23.64 -4.12
CA ASN A 67 43.88 23.26 -3.21
C ASN A 67 43.39 22.85 -1.79
N HIS A 68 42.20 23.27 -1.39
CA HIS A 68 41.60 22.92 -0.10
C HIS A 68 40.75 21.64 -0.24
N LYS A 69 41.17 20.56 0.42
CA LYS A 69 40.51 19.24 0.34
C LYS A 69 39.24 19.08 1.17
N ALA A 70 39.02 19.89 2.21
CA ALA A 70 37.87 19.70 3.11
C ALA A 70 36.50 19.78 2.38
N PRO A 71 36.27 20.73 1.45
CA PRO A 71 35.03 20.78 0.66
C PRO A 71 34.83 19.55 -0.23
N PHE A 72 35.89 19.02 -0.83
CA PHE A 72 35.82 17.80 -1.64
C PHE A 72 35.46 16.57 -0.78
N LEU A 73 36.04 16.45 0.41
CA LEU A 73 35.73 15.36 1.33
C LEU A 73 34.29 15.43 1.86
N ALA A 74 33.78 16.65 2.12
CA ALA A 74 32.38 16.86 2.52
C ALA A 74 31.41 16.45 1.39
N ASN A 75 31.67 16.91 0.15
CA ASN A 75 30.90 16.50 -1.02
C ASN A 75 30.94 14.98 -1.23
N GLN A 76 32.11 14.34 -1.09
CA GLN A 76 32.24 12.89 -1.24
C GLN A 76 31.43 12.12 -0.18
N LYS A 77 31.44 12.59 1.06
CA LYS A 77 30.64 12.01 2.14
C LYS A 77 29.15 12.16 1.85
N GLU A 78 28.72 13.36 1.48
CA GLU A 78 27.31 13.61 1.15
C GLU A 78 26.84 12.79 -0.05
N LEU A 79 27.67 12.68 -1.09
CA LEU A 79 27.38 11.85 -2.27
C LEU A 79 27.19 10.39 -1.90
N HIS A 80 28.03 9.87 -1.00
CA HIS A 80 27.88 8.52 -0.46
C HIS A 80 26.55 8.38 0.29
N ASP A 81 26.25 9.30 1.21
CA ASP A 81 25.04 9.25 2.03
C ASP A 81 23.76 9.34 1.16
N VAL A 82 23.72 10.25 0.19
CA VAL A 82 22.61 10.38 -0.78
C VAL A 82 22.46 9.12 -1.63
N THR A 83 23.56 8.48 -2.03
CA THR A 83 23.49 7.23 -2.82
C THR A 83 22.85 6.09 -2.03
N PHE A 84 23.21 5.95 -0.75
CA PHE A 84 22.59 4.96 0.13
C PHE A 84 21.11 5.25 0.34
N GLU A 85 20.76 6.50 0.64
CA GLU A 85 19.37 6.89 0.86
C GLU A 85 18.52 6.75 -0.40
N LEU A 86 19.07 7.05 -1.58
CA LEU A 86 18.39 6.87 -2.86
C LEU A 86 18.09 5.39 -3.13
N ARG A 87 19.05 4.49 -2.88
CA ARG A 87 18.85 3.05 -3.01
C ARG A 87 17.74 2.55 -2.08
N ASP A 88 17.81 2.91 -0.81
CA ASP A 88 16.85 2.45 0.20
C ASP A 88 15.44 3.00 -0.10
N THR A 89 15.32 4.27 -0.52
CA THR A 89 14.05 4.89 -0.95
C THR A 89 13.48 4.22 -2.20
N THR A 90 14.35 3.81 -3.14
CA THR A 90 13.95 3.10 -4.37
C THR A 90 13.44 1.69 -4.06
N GLU A 91 14.07 0.99 -3.11
CA GLU A 91 13.63 -0.33 -2.65
C GLU A 91 12.27 -0.26 -1.93
N GLU A 92 12.10 0.75 -1.07
CA GLU A 92 10.83 1.06 -0.40
C GLU A 92 9.71 1.34 -1.41
N LEU A 93 9.99 2.15 -2.45
CA LEU A 93 9.04 2.42 -3.53
C LEU A 93 8.65 1.14 -4.28
N CYS A 94 9.64 0.33 -4.68
CA CYS A 94 9.40 -0.94 -5.37
C CYS A 94 8.54 -1.90 -4.54
N LYS A 95 8.79 -1.97 -3.23
CA LYS A 95 8.01 -2.80 -2.31
C LYS A 95 6.59 -2.28 -2.18
N ARG A 96 6.39 -0.98 -1.97
CA ARG A 96 5.05 -0.37 -1.87
C ARG A 96 4.23 -0.52 -3.15
N LEU A 97 4.85 -0.41 -4.31
CA LEU A 97 4.18 -0.65 -5.60
C LEU A 97 3.78 -2.12 -5.77
N LYS A 98 4.60 -3.06 -5.29
CA LYS A 98 4.29 -4.51 -5.33
C LYS A 98 3.22 -4.93 -4.33
N GLU A 99 3.24 -4.34 -3.13
CA GLU A 99 2.33 -4.67 -2.02
C GLU A 99 0.95 -4.02 -2.14
N ASN A 100 0.79 -3.06 -3.07
CA ASN A 100 -0.49 -2.46 -3.41
C ASN A 100 -0.94 -2.85 -4.83
N PRO A 101 -1.20 -4.15 -5.10
CA PRO A 101 -1.90 -4.57 -6.30
C PRO A 101 -3.36 -4.08 -6.26
N ASP A 102 -3.97 -3.97 -7.44
CA ASP A 102 -5.25 -3.29 -7.68
C ASP A 102 -6.28 -3.49 -6.55
N VAL A 103 -6.55 -2.41 -5.80
CA VAL A 103 -7.48 -2.38 -4.68
C VAL A 103 -8.90 -2.76 -5.14
N MET A 104 -9.25 -2.51 -6.41
CA MET A 104 -10.51 -2.93 -7.00
C MET A 104 -10.63 -4.45 -7.10
N ASP A 105 -9.55 -5.14 -7.45
CA ASP A 105 -9.52 -6.60 -7.52
C ASP A 105 -9.66 -7.24 -6.14
N ASN A 106 -9.03 -6.64 -5.11
CA ASN A 106 -9.14 -7.09 -3.73
C ASN A 106 -10.55 -6.92 -3.16
N ILE A 107 -11.20 -5.79 -3.44
CA ILE A 107 -12.59 -5.54 -3.02
C ILE A 107 -13.54 -6.46 -3.78
N ALA A 108 -13.36 -6.62 -5.09
CA ALA A 108 -14.16 -7.55 -5.90
C ALA A 108 -14.01 -8.99 -5.42
N PHE A 109 -12.80 -9.42 -5.03
CA PHE A 109 -12.56 -10.72 -4.43
C PHE A 109 -13.30 -10.88 -3.09
N ALA A 110 -13.21 -9.90 -2.19
CA ALA A 110 -13.87 -9.93 -0.90
C ALA A 110 -15.41 -10.00 -1.02
N GLU A 111 -16.01 -9.26 -1.97
CA GLU A 111 -17.45 -9.33 -2.26
C GLU A 111 -17.87 -10.72 -2.77
N ARG A 112 -17.09 -11.31 -3.69
CA ARG A 112 -17.36 -12.66 -4.21
C ARG A 112 -17.35 -13.71 -3.10
N GLU A 113 -16.33 -13.70 -2.25
CA GLU A 113 -16.22 -14.65 -1.14
C GLU A 113 -17.34 -14.46 -0.11
N ARG A 114 -17.76 -13.20 0.15
CA ARG A 114 -18.89 -12.92 1.04
C ARG A 114 -20.21 -13.47 0.49
N ALA A 115 -20.49 -13.28 -0.80
CA ALA A 115 -21.68 -13.81 -1.46
C ALA A 115 -21.70 -15.35 -1.43
N LYS A 116 -20.55 -15.98 -1.65
CA LYS A 116 -20.38 -17.43 -1.56
C LYS A 116 -20.67 -17.96 -0.15
N LEU A 117 -20.12 -17.32 0.88
CA LEU A 117 -20.38 -17.67 2.28
C LEU A 117 -21.85 -17.49 2.65
N GLN A 118 -22.50 -16.43 2.18
CA GLN A 118 -23.94 -16.23 2.38
C GLN A 118 -24.77 -17.37 1.76
N GLY A 119 -24.42 -17.80 0.54
CA GLY A 119 -25.09 -18.94 -0.12
C GLY A 119 -24.90 -20.26 0.63
N ILE A 120 -23.68 -20.56 1.09
CA ILE A 120 -23.39 -21.77 1.87
C ILE A 120 -24.19 -21.76 3.18
N ILE A 121 -24.21 -20.63 3.90
CA ILE A 121 -24.95 -20.51 5.16
C ILE A 121 -26.47 -20.61 4.93
N ALA A 122 -27.00 -20.01 3.85
CA ALA A 122 -28.41 -20.12 3.51
C ALA A 122 -28.81 -21.57 3.22
N ASN A 123 -28.02 -22.31 2.45
CA ASN A 123 -28.26 -23.73 2.17
C ASN A 123 -28.22 -24.56 3.46
N LEU A 124 -27.19 -24.36 4.30
CA LEU A 124 -27.09 -25.06 5.59
C LEU A 124 -28.27 -24.73 6.53
N LEU A 125 -28.80 -23.50 6.51
CA LEU A 125 -29.98 -23.15 7.30
C LEU A 125 -31.24 -23.83 6.78
N VAL A 126 -31.41 -23.96 5.46
CA VAL A 126 -32.51 -24.70 4.85
C VAL A 126 -32.42 -26.18 5.21
N ASP A 127 -31.25 -26.79 5.06
CA ASP A 127 -31.02 -28.21 5.39
C ASP A 127 -31.30 -28.50 6.87
N LEU A 128 -30.99 -27.56 7.77
CA LEU A 128 -31.30 -27.65 9.21
C LEU A 128 -32.77 -27.37 9.56
N GLN A 129 -33.58 -26.88 8.62
CA GLN A 129 -35.02 -26.67 8.77
C GLN A 129 -35.83 -27.83 8.20
N THR A 130 -35.34 -28.49 7.14
CA THR A 130 -35.96 -29.65 6.50
C THR A 130 -35.53 -30.99 7.10
N GLY A 131 -34.44 -31.03 7.87
CA GLY A 131 -34.01 -32.17 8.70
C GLY A 131 -34.28 -31.97 10.19
#